data_AF-A0A539DUP8-F1
#
_entry.id   AF-A0A539DUP8-F1
#
_cell.length_a   1.000
_cell.length_b   1.000
_cell.length_c   1.000
_cell.angle_alpha   90.00
_cell.angle_beta   90.00
_cell.angle_gamma   90.00
#
_symmetry.space_group_name_H-M   'P 1'
#
loop_
_entity.id
_entity.type
_entity.pdbx_description
1 polymer ?
#
loop_
_entity_poly.entity_id
_entity_poly.type
_entity_poly.pdbx_seq_one_letter_code
_entity_poly.pdbx_strand_id
1 'polypeptide(L)'
;MDLWAPVQGTIVAIAVTSGDRVAVMLGDAVAALSPSDVSIVAGPAAAAPDLDLIRPDLAESRHRHAVGLDRARPDAIAQRRAVQRRTARENVADLVDAGSFVEYGALTIAAQRRRRALDDLIERTPADGMIGGIGRVNGHLFGGHAAQCVAVSYDYTVLAGTQGLQNHRKKDRLFDVAEMLRLPVVFFTEGGGGRPGDTDGVGVSGLDCWAFNYFARLSGLVPLVGVNAGYCFAGNAAILGCCDVVIATIDWADRRAARQWCGRRRRGRRDRSGARREAVPVVLPGGHQPLGGTGSAPPPPRSSGGS
;
A
#
# COMPACT_ATOMS: atom_id res chain seq x y z
N MET A 1 31.55 -38.23 -9.29
CA MET A 1 31.62 -39.68 -9.56
C MET A 1 30.21 -40.08 -9.92
N ASP A 2 30.04 -40.67 -11.09
CA ASP A 2 28.70 -41.02 -11.59
C ASP A 2 28.43 -42.49 -11.27
N LEU A 3 27.28 -42.76 -10.65
CA LEU A 3 26.83 -44.12 -10.33
C LEU A 3 25.79 -44.55 -11.35
N TRP A 4 25.99 -45.72 -11.93
CA TRP A 4 25.10 -46.31 -12.92
C TRP A 4 24.42 -47.54 -12.33
N ALA A 5 23.13 -47.73 -12.62
CA ALA A 5 22.42 -48.93 -12.20
C ALA A 5 22.97 -50.15 -12.96
N PRO A 6 23.36 -51.23 -12.26
CA PRO A 6 23.93 -52.41 -12.90
C PRO A 6 22.88 -53.30 -13.58
N VAL A 7 21.60 -53.13 -13.23
CA VAL A 7 20.46 -53.90 -13.75
C VAL A 7 19.24 -53.00 -13.91
N GLN A 8 18.29 -53.42 -14.75
CA GLN A 8 16.97 -52.79 -14.82
C GLN A 8 16.17 -53.10 -13.54
N GLY A 9 15.44 -52.12 -13.05
CA GLY A 9 14.64 -52.27 -11.84
C GLY A 9 14.08 -50.94 -11.32
N THR A 10 13.30 -51.03 -10.25
CA THR A 10 12.69 -49.85 -9.60
C THR A 10 13.49 -49.46 -8.37
N ILE A 11 13.77 -48.18 -8.19
CA ILE A 11 14.36 -47.66 -6.95
C ILE A 11 13.29 -47.74 -5.85
N VAL A 12 13.54 -48.54 -4.82
CA VAL A 12 12.60 -48.75 -3.71
C VAL A 12 12.91 -47.86 -2.50
N ALA A 13 14.16 -47.39 -2.38
CA ALA A 13 14.55 -46.43 -1.36
C ALA A 13 15.77 -45.64 -1.81
N ILE A 14 15.85 -44.38 -1.37
CA ILE A 14 17.01 -43.50 -1.56
C ILE A 14 17.51 -43.14 -0.16
N ALA A 15 18.77 -43.43 0.12
CA ALA A 15 19.35 -43.24 1.45
C ALA A 15 20.06 -41.88 1.61
N VAL A 16 20.27 -41.15 0.51
CA VAL A 16 20.97 -39.86 0.47
C VAL A 16 20.21 -38.83 -0.34
N THR A 17 20.12 -37.61 0.18
CA THR A 17 19.44 -36.49 -0.50
C THR A 17 20.46 -35.49 -1.02
N SER A 18 20.16 -34.84 -2.15
CA SER A 18 21.01 -33.79 -2.69
C SER A 18 21.18 -32.66 -1.66
N GLY A 19 22.44 -32.36 -1.29
CA GLY A 19 22.79 -31.34 -0.30
C GLY A 19 23.11 -31.86 1.10
N ASP A 20 22.99 -33.18 1.34
CA ASP A 20 23.44 -33.78 2.60
C ASP A 20 24.96 -33.60 2.79
N ARG A 21 25.38 -33.17 3.98
CA ARG A 21 26.79 -33.04 4.38
C ARG A 21 27.42 -34.36 4.84
N VAL A 22 26.73 -35.47 4.64
CA VAL A 22 27.21 -36.80 5.01
C VAL A 22 28.24 -37.23 3.95
N ALA A 23 29.48 -37.47 4.39
CA ALA A 23 30.51 -37.99 3.53
C ALA A 23 30.19 -39.45 3.20
N VAL A 24 29.73 -39.72 1.97
CA VAL A 24 29.50 -41.07 1.45
C VAL A 24 30.85 -41.73 1.21
N MET A 25 31.08 -42.85 1.89
CA MET A 25 32.31 -43.63 1.79
C MET A 25 32.15 -44.82 0.86
N LEU A 26 33.28 -45.41 0.44
CA LEU A 26 33.27 -46.63 -0.34
C LEU A 26 32.61 -47.76 0.46
N GLY A 27 31.48 -48.27 -0.01
CA GLY A 27 30.70 -49.33 0.64
C GLY A 27 29.36 -48.88 1.20
N ASP A 28 29.09 -47.57 1.27
CA ASP A 28 27.81 -47.05 1.74
C ASP A 28 26.70 -47.28 0.71
N ALA A 29 25.52 -47.71 1.19
CA ALA A 29 24.34 -47.86 0.36
C ALA A 29 23.71 -46.49 0.08
N VAL A 30 23.70 -46.07 -1.19
CA VAL A 30 23.09 -44.78 -1.60
C VAL A 30 21.63 -44.92 -2.04
N ALA A 31 21.26 -46.08 -2.58
CA ALA A 31 19.91 -46.41 -3.01
C ALA A 31 19.71 -47.93 -2.99
N ALA A 32 18.49 -48.36 -2.72
CA ALA A 32 18.07 -49.75 -2.87
C ALA A 32 17.27 -49.89 -4.17
N LEU A 33 17.63 -50.89 -4.97
CA LEU A 33 16.99 -51.19 -6.25
C LEU A 33 16.40 -52.61 -6.20
N SER A 34 15.16 -52.75 -6.68
CA SER A 34 14.52 -54.05 -6.86
C SER A 34 14.59 -54.44 -8.34
N PRO A 35 15.38 -55.47 -8.72
CA PRO A 35 15.53 -55.89 -10.10
C PRO A 35 14.19 -56.33 -10.69
N SER A 36 13.83 -55.77 -11.85
CA SER A 36 12.60 -56.10 -12.57
C SER A 36 12.71 -55.63 -14.02
N ASP A 37 11.98 -56.30 -14.91
CA ASP A 37 11.76 -55.79 -16.27
C ASP A 37 10.88 -54.55 -16.18
N VAL A 38 11.52 -53.37 -16.22
CA VAL A 38 10.82 -52.09 -16.14
C VAL A 38 10.45 -51.66 -17.55
N SER A 39 9.19 -51.83 -17.90
CA SER A 39 8.59 -50.97 -18.91
C SER A 39 8.34 -49.61 -18.26
N ILE A 40 8.75 -48.52 -18.92
CA ILE A 40 8.31 -47.18 -18.51
C ILE A 40 6.81 -47.14 -18.80
N VAL A 41 6.02 -47.63 -17.85
CA VAL A 41 4.61 -47.30 -17.82
C VAL A 41 4.61 -45.83 -17.41
N ALA A 42 4.55 -44.95 -18.41
CA ALA A 42 4.12 -43.60 -18.18
C ALA A 42 2.77 -43.76 -17.44
N GLY A 43 2.78 -43.58 -16.11
CA GLY A 43 1.55 -43.39 -15.36
C GLY A 43 0.75 -42.33 -16.12
N PRO A 44 -0.59 -42.44 -16.19
CA PRO A 44 -1.40 -41.55 -17.01
C PRO A 44 -0.90 -40.14 -16.79
N ALA A 45 -0.40 -39.52 -17.86
CA ALA A 45 0.17 -38.18 -17.78
C ALA A 45 -0.87 -37.35 -17.04
N ALA A 46 -0.53 -36.92 -15.82
CA ALA A 46 -1.44 -36.15 -15.00
C ALA A 46 -1.95 -35.03 -15.89
N ALA A 47 -3.28 -34.96 -16.08
CA ALA A 47 -3.89 -33.97 -16.94
C ALA A 47 -3.26 -32.62 -16.60
N ALA A 48 -2.78 -31.89 -17.62
CA ALA A 48 -2.10 -30.62 -17.41
C ALA A 48 -2.98 -29.75 -16.50
N PRO A 49 -2.43 -29.18 -15.42
CA PRO A 49 -3.24 -28.42 -14.48
C PRO A 49 -3.88 -27.24 -15.22
N ASP A 50 -5.18 -27.07 -15.02
CA ASP A 50 -5.89 -25.89 -15.52
C ASP A 50 -5.36 -24.64 -14.81
N LEU A 51 -4.66 -23.79 -15.56
CA LEU A 51 -4.05 -22.56 -15.05
C LEU A 51 -5.09 -21.45 -14.80
N ASP A 52 -6.28 -21.58 -15.39
CA ASP A 52 -7.39 -20.63 -15.24
C ASP A 52 -8.32 -21.00 -14.07
N LEU A 53 -8.17 -22.21 -13.51
CA LEU A 53 -8.93 -22.65 -12.34
C LEU A 53 -8.65 -21.76 -11.13
N ILE A 54 -9.68 -21.00 -10.73
CA ILE A 54 -9.64 -20.23 -9.49
C ILE A 54 -9.98 -21.15 -8.33
N ARG A 55 -8.96 -21.54 -7.57
CA ARG A 55 -9.13 -22.32 -6.34
C ARG A 55 -10.03 -21.58 -5.31
N PRO A 56 -10.79 -22.30 -4.47
CA PRO A 56 -11.67 -21.68 -3.47
C PRO A 56 -10.96 -20.73 -2.49
N ASP A 57 -9.74 -21.07 -2.05
CA ASP A 57 -8.91 -20.24 -1.17
C ASP A 57 -8.48 -18.92 -1.84
N LEU A 58 -8.12 -18.98 -3.12
CA LEU A 58 -7.80 -17.82 -3.94
C LEU A 58 -9.04 -16.96 -4.20
N ALA A 59 -10.20 -17.59 -4.43
CA ALA A 59 -11.47 -16.89 -4.58
C ALA A 59 -11.83 -16.11 -3.30
N GLU A 60 -11.67 -16.72 -2.12
CA GLU A 60 -11.88 -16.03 -0.84
C GLU A 60 -10.90 -14.85 -0.69
N SER A 61 -9.60 -15.06 -0.93
CA SER A 61 -8.61 -13.99 -0.84
C SER A 61 -8.94 -12.82 -1.77
N ARG A 62 -9.30 -13.09 -3.03
CA ARG A 62 -9.73 -12.08 -4.01
C ARG A 62 -10.99 -11.35 -3.55
N HIS A 63 -11.95 -12.07 -2.98
CA HIS A 63 -13.17 -11.48 -2.44
C HIS A 63 -12.87 -10.52 -1.28
N ARG A 64 -12.05 -10.93 -0.29
CA ARG A 64 -11.68 -10.10 0.86
C ARG A 64 -10.96 -8.81 0.42
N HIS A 65 -10.09 -8.89 -0.58
CA HIS A 65 -9.43 -7.70 -1.15
C HIS A 65 -10.43 -6.80 -1.89
N ALA A 66 -11.41 -7.37 -2.59
CA ALA A 66 -12.39 -6.62 -3.35
C ALA A 66 -13.30 -5.75 -2.47
N VAL A 67 -13.68 -6.21 -1.28
CA VAL A 67 -14.56 -5.47 -0.34
C VAL A 67 -13.97 -4.10 0.03
N GLY A 68 -12.65 -4.02 0.20
CA GLY A 68 -11.98 -2.77 0.55
C GLY A 68 -11.80 -1.79 -0.61
N LEU A 69 -12.13 -2.17 -1.84
CA LEU A 69 -12.00 -1.32 -3.03
C LEU A 69 -13.20 -0.38 -3.19
N ASP A 70 -12.93 0.77 -3.78
CA ASP A 70 -13.93 1.81 -4.07
C ASP A 70 -15.17 1.23 -4.78
N ARG A 71 -14.99 0.38 -5.79
CA ARG A 71 -16.10 -0.27 -6.52
C ARG A 71 -17.08 -1.05 -5.65
N ALA A 72 -16.65 -1.52 -4.48
CA ALA A 72 -17.48 -2.26 -3.52
C ALA A 72 -18.09 -1.34 -2.44
N ARG A 73 -17.85 -0.02 -2.51
CA ARG A 73 -18.20 0.97 -1.48
C ARG A 73 -18.90 2.20 -2.08
N PRO A 74 -19.97 2.04 -2.88
CA PRO A 74 -20.61 3.14 -3.60
C PRO A 74 -21.12 4.27 -2.69
N ASP A 75 -21.64 3.93 -1.50
CA ASP A 75 -22.14 4.94 -0.55
C ASP A 75 -21.03 5.85 -0.03
N ALA A 76 -19.86 5.28 0.29
CA ALA A 76 -18.69 6.03 0.75
C ALA A 76 -18.17 6.96 -0.36
N ILE A 77 -18.15 6.47 -1.61
CA ILE A 77 -17.80 7.30 -2.78
C ILE A 77 -18.79 8.44 -2.94
N ALA A 78 -20.10 8.14 -2.91
CA ALA A 78 -21.15 9.14 -3.09
C ALA A 78 -21.02 10.26 -2.06
N GLN A 79 -20.75 9.91 -0.78
CA GLN A 79 -20.49 10.90 0.28
C GLN A 79 -19.27 11.77 -0.03
N ARG A 80 -18.16 11.19 -0.53
CA ARG A 80 -16.97 11.97 -0.93
C ARG A 80 -17.25 12.88 -2.11
N ARG A 81 -17.99 12.40 -3.11
CA ARG A 81 -18.35 13.19 -4.29
C ARG A 81 -19.29 14.34 -3.97
N ALA A 82 -20.22 14.15 -3.04
CA ALA A 82 -21.13 15.21 -2.58
C ALA A 82 -20.38 16.43 -2.02
N VAL A 83 -19.18 16.22 -1.45
CA VAL A 83 -18.30 17.30 -0.97
C VAL A 83 -17.13 17.58 -1.92
N GLN A 84 -17.23 17.15 -3.18
CA GLN A 84 -16.24 17.35 -4.24
C GLN A 84 -14.82 16.87 -3.87
N ARG A 85 -14.75 15.74 -3.17
CA ARG A 85 -13.48 15.11 -2.77
C ARG A 85 -13.24 13.78 -3.48
N ARG A 86 -11.95 13.50 -3.66
CA ARG A 86 -11.44 12.18 -4.05
C ARG A 86 -11.45 11.24 -2.85
N THR A 87 -11.49 9.93 -3.12
CA THR A 87 -11.26 8.91 -2.11
C THR A 87 -9.76 8.77 -1.81
N ALA A 88 -9.43 8.02 -0.75
CA ALA A 88 -8.04 7.71 -0.44
C ALA A 88 -7.38 6.82 -1.52
N ARG A 89 -8.13 5.90 -2.14
CA ARG A 89 -7.60 5.06 -3.23
C ARG A 89 -7.33 5.87 -4.49
N GLU A 90 -8.19 6.82 -4.81
CA GLU A 90 -7.97 7.73 -5.94
C GLU A 90 -6.75 8.62 -5.75
N ASN A 91 -6.53 9.13 -4.54
CA ASN A 91 -5.33 9.92 -4.25
C ASN A 91 -4.05 9.11 -4.45
N VAL A 92 -4.03 7.85 -3.97
CA VAL A 92 -2.87 6.97 -4.15
C VAL A 92 -2.70 6.58 -5.63
N ALA A 93 -3.78 6.24 -6.32
CA ALA A 93 -3.75 5.85 -7.73
C ALA A 93 -3.34 7.00 -8.66
N ASP A 94 -3.68 8.25 -8.33
CA ASP A 94 -3.26 9.44 -9.08
C ASP A 94 -1.80 9.80 -8.80
N LEU A 95 -1.31 9.53 -7.59
CA LEU A 95 0.07 9.80 -7.21
C LEU A 95 1.06 8.83 -7.88
N VAL A 96 0.75 7.54 -7.87
CA VAL A 96 1.69 6.48 -8.26
C VAL A 96 1.46 5.99 -9.70
N ASP A 97 2.54 5.57 -10.36
CA ASP A 97 2.49 5.01 -11.69
C ASP A 97 1.57 3.77 -11.72
N ALA A 98 0.76 3.63 -12.77
CA ALA A 98 -0.20 2.54 -12.91
C ALA A 98 0.46 1.16 -12.76
N GLY A 99 -0.14 0.30 -11.94
CA GLY A 99 0.36 -1.06 -11.67
C GLY A 99 1.61 -1.13 -10.76
N SER A 100 2.13 0.00 -10.26
CA SER A 100 3.33 0.00 -9.41
C SER A 100 3.05 -0.16 -7.92
N PHE A 101 1.81 0.06 -7.48
CA PHE A 101 1.47 0.11 -6.05
C PHE A 101 1.33 -1.29 -5.44
N VAL A 102 2.15 -1.57 -4.43
CA VAL A 102 2.09 -2.78 -3.62
C VAL A 102 1.57 -2.40 -2.23
N GLU A 103 0.29 -2.65 -1.99
CA GLU A 103 -0.39 -2.30 -0.75
C GLU A 103 0.00 -3.25 0.40
N TYR A 104 0.34 -2.68 1.55
CA TYR A 104 0.56 -3.41 2.80
C TYR A 104 -0.73 -3.46 3.58
N GLY A 105 -1.09 -4.60 4.18
CA GLY A 105 -2.23 -4.68 5.11
C GLY A 105 -3.56 -4.20 4.50
N ALA A 106 -3.86 -4.60 3.27
CA ALA A 106 -5.14 -4.26 2.61
C ALA A 106 -6.35 -4.87 3.35
N LEU A 107 -6.16 -6.03 3.96
CA LEU A 107 -7.20 -6.77 4.71
C LEU A 107 -7.28 -6.42 6.19
N THR A 108 -6.56 -5.39 6.64
CA THR A 108 -6.60 -4.94 8.03
C THR A 108 -7.98 -4.36 8.35
N ILE A 109 -8.50 -4.66 9.55
CA ILE A 109 -9.77 -4.16 10.08
C ILE A 109 -9.56 -3.53 11.45
N ALA A 110 -10.51 -2.69 11.90
CA ALA A 110 -10.42 -2.02 13.19
C ALA A 110 -10.34 -3.01 14.37
N ALA A 111 -9.63 -2.59 15.43
CA ALA A 111 -9.43 -3.36 16.66
C ALA A 111 -10.67 -3.30 17.58
N GLN A 112 -11.82 -3.73 17.06
CA GLN A 112 -13.13 -3.61 17.72
C GLN A 112 -13.89 -4.95 17.79
N ARG A 113 -13.20 -6.09 17.65
CA ARG A 113 -13.81 -7.43 17.65
C ARG A 113 -14.53 -7.77 18.95
N ARG A 114 -14.14 -7.17 20.08
CA ARG A 114 -14.86 -7.36 21.36
C ARG A 114 -16.28 -6.76 21.38
N ARG A 115 -16.62 -5.88 20.43
CA ARG A 115 -17.91 -5.16 20.43
C ARG A 115 -18.64 -5.12 19.09
N ARG A 116 -18.07 -5.70 18.03
CA ARG A 116 -18.61 -5.71 16.67
C ARG A 116 -18.38 -7.06 16.01
N ALA A 117 -19.34 -7.50 15.20
CA ALA A 117 -19.21 -8.73 14.42
C ALA A 117 -18.10 -8.60 13.37
N LEU A 118 -17.48 -9.72 13.01
CA LEU A 118 -16.35 -9.73 12.08
C LEU A 118 -16.74 -9.19 10.69
N ASP A 119 -17.89 -9.62 10.15
CA ASP A 119 -18.34 -9.19 8.82
C ASP A 119 -18.64 -7.68 8.77
N ASP A 120 -19.25 -7.14 9.83
CA ASP A 120 -19.46 -5.70 9.99
C ASP A 120 -18.12 -4.93 10.04
N LEU A 121 -17.09 -5.47 10.71
CA LEU A 121 -15.75 -4.88 10.70
C LEU A 121 -15.10 -4.92 9.31
N ILE A 122 -15.24 -6.01 8.57
CA ILE A 122 -14.69 -6.15 7.22
C ILE A 122 -15.33 -5.12 6.28
N GLU A 123 -16.65 -4.97 6.32
CA GLU A 123 -17.39 -4.06 5.45
C GLU A 123 -17.14 -2.58 5.83
N ARG A 124 -17.17 -2.26 7.14
CA ARG A 124 -17.18 -0.87 7.61
C ARG A 124 -15.81 -0.32 7.98
N THR A 125 -14.80 -1.17 8.15
CA THR A 125 -13.44 -0.73 8.54
C THR A 125 -12.32 -1.24 7.62
N PRO A 126 -12.51 -1.21 6.29
CA PRO A 126 -11.51 -1.72 5.36
C PRO A 126 -10.17 -1.00 5.50
N ALA A 127 -9.08 -1.75 5.40
CA ALA A 127 -7.71 -1.31 5.61
C ALA A 127 -7.48 -0.53 6.92
N ASP A 128 -8.35 -0.72 7.92
CA ASP A 128 -8.44 0.08 9.15
C ASP A 128 -8.45 1.61 8.93
N GLY A 129 -8.99 2.05 7.79
CA GLY A 129 -9.06 3.45 7.40
C GLY A 129 -7.72 4.07 6.99
N MET A 130 -6.75 3.26 6.57
CA MET A 130 -5.49 3.73 6.00
C MET A 130 -5.03 2.82 4.87
N ILE A 131 -4.89 3.37 3.67
CA ILE A 131 -4.19 2.73 2.55
C ILE A 131 -2.72 3.10 2.65
N GLY A 132 -1.83 2.13 2.44
CA GLY A 132 -0.40 2.40 2.52
C GLY A 132 0.43 1.29 1.89
N GLY A 133 1.50 1.67 1.21
CA GLY A 133 2.33 0.74 0.46
C GLY A 133 3.50 1.42 -0.23
N ILE A 134 4.21 0.66 -1.06
CA ILE A 134 5.27 1.18 -1.92
C ILE A 134 4.72 1.32 -3.34
N GLY A 135 5.01 2.44 -4.00
CA GLY A 135 4.71 2.66 -5.40
C GLY A 135 5.88 3.34 -6.11
N ARG A 136 5.69 3.68 -7.38
CA ARG A 136 6.60 4.53 -8.15
C ARG A 136 5.92 5.85 -8.49
N VAL A 137 6.65 6.95 -8.50
CA VAL A 137 6.17 8.28 -8.89
C VAL A 137 7.09 8.81 -9.97
N ASN A 138 6.50 9.31 -11.07
CA ASN A 138 7.24 9.83 -12.21
C ASN A 138 8.24 8.82 -12.80
N GLY A 139 7.86 7.54 -12.89
CA GLY A 139 8.74 6.48 -13.39
C GLY A 139 9.17 6.61 -14.85
N HIS A 140 8.52 7.50 -15.60
CA HIS A 140 8.91 7.92 -16.95
C HIS A 140 10.05 8.95 -16.97
N LEU A 141 10.27 9.67 -15.85
CA LEU A 141 11.37 10.63 -15.67
C LEU A 141 12.53 10.02 -14.87
N PHE A 142 12.21 9.17 -13.89
CA PHE A 142 13.19 8.58 -12.98
C PHE A 142 13.16 7.04 -13.06
N GLY A 143 14.33 6.44 -13.21
CA GLY A 143 14.47 4.98 -13.32
C GLY A 143 14.60 4.27 -11.96
N GLY A 144 14.15 3.02 -11.92
CA GLY A 144 14.42 2.08 -10.83
C GLY A 144 14.06 2.62 -9.44
N HIS A 145 15.03 2.56 -8.53
CA HIS A 145 14.87 2.96 -7.13
C HIS A 145 14.53 4.44 -6.94
N ALA A 146 15.02 5.33 -7.81
CA ALA A 146 14.82 6.78 -7.67
C ALA A 146 13.35 7.22 -7.84
N ALA A 147 12.53 6.41 -8.51
CA ALA A 147 11.09 6.64 -8.62
C ALA A 147 10.30 6.06 -7.46
N GLN A 148 10.87 5.18 -6.63
CA GLN A 148 10.12 4.49 -5.59
C GLN A 148 9.78 5.45 -4.44
N CYS A 149 8.58 5.30 -3.88
CA CYS A 149 8.17 6.01 -2.67
C CYS A 149 7.26 5.15 -1.81
N VAL A 150 7.19 5.46 -0.52
CA VAL A 150 6.10 5.02 0.34
C VAL A 150 4.94 6.02 0.21
N ALA A 151 3.78 5.53 -0.25
CA ALA A 151 2.56 6.32 -0.33
C ALA A 151 1.59 5.88 0.76
N VAL A 152 1.07 6.82 1.54
CA VAL A 152 0.12 6.56 2.63
C VAL A 152 -1.04 7.54 2.55
N SER A 153 -2.27 7.05 2.72
CA SER A 153 -3.47 7.88 2.78
C SER A 153 -4.42 7.38 3.85
N TYR A 154 -4.78 8.25 4.78
CA TYR A 154 -5.97 7.99 5.60
C TYR A 154 -7.22 8.03 4.71
N ASP A 155 -8.20 7.19 5.05
CA ASP A 155 -9.53 7.17 4.43
C ASP A 155 -10.54 7.79 5.40
N TYR A 156 -10.94 9.03 5.12
CA TYR A 156 -11.90 9.75 5.96
C TYR A 156 -13.27 9.06 6.04
N THR A 157 -13.63 8.25 5.04
CA THR A 157 -14.90 7.51 5.04
C THR A 157 -14.91 6.36 6.03
N VAL A 158 -13.75 5.97 6.55
CA VAL A 158 -13.61 4.93 7.57
C VAL A 158 -13.28 5.58 8.91
N LEU A 159 -14.28 5.64 9.79
CA LEU A 159 -14.15 6.14 11.16
C LEU A 159 -13.47 7.52 11.19
N ALA A 160 -13.86 8.43 10.28
CA ALA A 160 -13.34 9.79 10.16
C ALA A 160 -11.81 9.91 9.97
N GLY A 161 -11.17 8.90 9.35
CA GLY A 161 -9.72 8.87 9.12
C GLY A 161 -8.92 8.88 10.43
N THR A 162 -9.52 8.39 11.50
CA THR A 162 -8.89 8.36 12.83
C THR A 162 -7.83 7.28 12.94
N GLN A 163 -6.90 7.49 13.86
CA GLN A 163 -5.73 6.65 14.10
C GLN A 163 -6.08 5.56 15.12
N GLY A 164 -6.29 4.34 14.63
CA GLY A 164 -6.60 3.16 15.44
C GLY A 164 -5.38 2.27 15.65
N LEU A 165 -5.54 1.22 16.44
CA LEU A 165 -4.45 0.32 16.82
C LEU A 165 -3.80 -0.35 15.59
N GLN A 166 -4.59 -0.81 14.62
CA GLN A 166 -4.04 -1.54 13.49
C GLN A 166 -3.44 -0.61 12.44
N ASN A 167 -4.05 0.54 12.17
CA ASN A 167 -3.46 1.52 11.27
C ASN A 167 -2.23 2.21 11.86
N HIS A 168 -2.06 2.24 13.19
CA HIS A 168 -0.79 2.56 13.84
C HIS A 168 0.30 1.54 13.49
N ARG A 169 0.05 0.24 13.71
CA ARG A 169 1.00 -0.82 13.35
C ARG A 169 1.35 -0.81 11.86
N LYS A 170 0.36 -0.54 11.00
CA LYS A 170 0.54 -0.41 9.56
C LYS A 170 1.48 0.74 9.21
N LYS A 171 1.27 1.94 9.76
CA LYS A 171 2.20 3.07 9.50
C LYS A 171 3.57 2.87 10.15
N ASP A 172 3.66 2.26 11.32
CA ASP A 172 4.95 1.90 11.94
C ASP A 172 5.79 1.05 10.98
N ARG A 173 5.17 0.00 10.39
CA ARG A 173 5.82 -0.86 9.41
C ARG A 173 6.22 -0.10 8.14
N LEU A 174 5.35 0.77 7.63
CA LEU A 174 5.64 1.54 6.42
C LEU A 174 6.77 2.55 6.63
N PHE A 175 6.87 3.16 7.81
CA PHE A 175 7.97 4.07 8.14
C PHE A 175 9.30 3.33 8.34
N ASP A 176 9.26 2.16 8.96
CA ASP A 176 10.42 1.27 9.04
C ASP A 176 10.90 0.85 7.64
N VAL A 177 9.98 0.48 6.73
CA VAL A 177 10.29 0.22 5.32
C VAL A 177 10.91 1.45 4.63
N ALA A 178 10.35 2.65 4.85
CA ALA A 178 10.89 3.89 4.30
C ALA A 178 12.32 4.17 4.80
N GLU A 179 12.59 3.93 6.09
CA GLU A 179 13.92 4.11 6.69
C GLU A 179 14.93 3.11 6.13
N MET A 180 14.58 1.82 6.11
CA MET A 180 15.45 0.76 5.62
C MET A 180 15.81 0.92 4.15
N LEU A 181 14.81 1.25 3.32
CA LEU A 181 14.97 1.36 1.88
C LEU A 181 15.33 2.77 1.41
N ARG A 182 15.42 3.75 2.31
CA ARG A 182 15.66 5.17 1.99
C ARG A 182 14.66 5.74 0.97
N LEU A 183 13.38 5.38 1.13
CA LEU A 183 12.31 5.82 0.24
C LEU A 183 11.67 7.13 0.72
N PRO A 184 11.42 8.10 -0.17
CA PRO A 184 10.55 9.23 0.11
C PRO A 184 9.17 8.79 0.62
N VAL A 185 8.55 9.61 1.47
CA VAL A 185 7.19 9.36 1.97
C VAL A 185 6.23 10.46 1.52
N VAL A 186 5.15 10.08 0.85
CA VAL A 186 4.02 10.96 0.56
C VAL A 186 2.83 10.53 1.40
N PHE A 187 2.33 11.43 2.24
CA PHE A 187 1.28 11.12 3.20
C PHE A 187 0.09 12.07 3.06
N PHE A 188 -1.07 11.53 2.66
CA PHE A 188 -2.37 12.20 2.75
C PHE A 188 -2.93 12.08 4.19
N THR A 189 -2.96 13.19 4.91
CA THR A 189 -3.15 13.22 6.37
C THR A 189 -4.57 13.55 6.84
N GLU A 190 -5.59 13.45 5.98
CA GLU A 190 -6.96 13.80 6.34
C GLU A 190 -7.49 12.88 7.46
N GLY A 191 -7.88 13.44 8.61
CA GLY A 191 -8.47 12.67 9.70
C GLY A 191 -8.56 13.37 11.05
N GLY A 192 -9.28 12.72 11.96
CA GLY A 192 -9.68 13.26 13.27
C GLY A 192 -8.70 13.05 14.44
N GLY A 193 -7.54 12.43 14.24
CA GLY A 193 -6.62 12.09 15.32
C GLY A 193 -6.87 10.71 15.93
N GLY A 194 -6.48 10.52 17.19
CA GLY A 194 -6.60 9.24 17.89
C GLY A 194 -8.03 8.70 17.90
N ARG A 195 -8.19 7.41 17.63
CA ARG A 195 -9.50 6.78 17.54
C ARG A 195 -10.03 6.35 18.91
N PRO A 196 -11.19 6.85 19.36
CA PRO A 196 -11.87 6.27 20.50
C PRO A 196 -12.53 4.94 20.14
N GLY A 197 -12.61 4.02 21.11
CA GLY A 197 -13.42 2.81 21.00
C GLY A 197 -12.78 1.64 20.26
N ASP A 198 -11.46 1.65 20.03
CA ASP A 198 -10.71 0.43 19.75
C ASP A 198 -10.58 -0.38 21.05
N THR A 199 -11.31 -1.48 21.12
CA THR A 199 -11.51 -2.26 22.35
C THR A 199 -10.59 -3.46 22.46
N ASP A 200 -9.94 -3.91 21.38
CA ASP A 200 -9.17 -5.18 21.39
C ASP A 200 -7.78 -5.02 22.04
N GLY A 201 -7.29 -3.79 22.17
CA GLY A 201 -6.04 -3.48 22.87
C GLY A 201 -6.13 -3.68 24.39
N VAL A 202 -4.97 -3.66 25.05
CA VAL A 202 -4.82 -3.69 26.52
C VAL A 202 -4.18 -2.40 27.06
N GLY A 203 -3.94 -1.42 26.19
CA GLY A 203 -3.25 -0.17 26.54
C GLY A 203 -4.15 0.80 27.30
N VAL A 204 -3.57 1.53 28.24
CA VAL A 204 -4.27 2.52 29.07
C VAL A 204 -4.40 3.86 28.34
N SER A 205 -3.26 4.41 27.88
CA SER A 205 -3.19 5.79 27.38
C SER A 205 -2.85 5.91 25.88
N GLY A 206 -2.28 4.87 25.26
CA GLY A 206 -1.81 4.90 23.87
C GLY A 206 -0.64 5.87 23.63
N LEU A 207 0.04 6.32 24.70
CA LEU A 207 1.17 7.26 24.64
C LEU A 207 2.49 6.60 24.24
N ASP A 208 2.51 5.27 24.17
CA ASP A 208 3.63 4.41 23.76
C ASP A 208 3.62 4.08 22.26
N CYS A 209 2.80 4.77 21.46
CA CYS A 209 2.75 4.58 20.01
C CYS A 209 4.01 5.11 19.31
N TRP A 210 4.66 4.24 18.52
CA TRP A 210 5.95 4.51 17.89
C TRP A 210 5.86 5.39 16.64
N ALA A 211 4.71 5.38 15.95
CA ALA A 211 4.49 6.05 14.67
C ALA A 211 5.05 7.47 14.59
N PHE A 212 4.83 8.28 15.62
CA PHE A 212 5.26 9.68 15.63
C PHE A 212 6.78 9.80 15.73
N ASN A 213 7.41 8.94 16.52
CA ASN A 213 8.87 8.87 16.63
C ASN A 213 9.49 8.35 15.34
N TYR A 214 8.96 7.25 14.78
CA TYR A 214 9.47 6.65 13.54
C TYR A 214 9.34 7.63 12.38
N PHE A 215 8.20 8.31 12.23
CA PHE A 215 8.04 9.32 11.20
C PHE A 215 9.00 10.50 11.38
N ALA A 216 9.19 10.98 12.62
CA ALA A 216 10.11 12.09 12.88
C ALA A 216 11.57 11.73 12.57
N ARG A 217 11.98 10.47 12.75
CA ARG A 217 13.34 9.99 12.39
C ARG A 217 13.63 10.02 10.90
N LEU A 218 12.60 9.98 10.06
CA LEU A 218 12.75 10.11 8.60
C LEU A 218 13.12 11.54 8.16
N SER A 219 12.86 12.54 9.01
CA SER A 219 13.18 13.94 8.71
C SER A 219 14.69 14.13 8.51
N GLY A 220 15.08 14.61 7.33
CA GLY A 220 16.49 14.76 6.95
C GLY A 220 17.15 13.46 6.45
N LEU A 221 16.42 12.34 6.47
CA LEU A 221 16.84 11.06 5.91
C LEU A 221 16.32 10.87 4.48
N VAL A 222 15.03 11.16 4.29
CA VAL A 222 14.28 11.01 3.04
C VAL A 222 13.32 12.19 2.89
N PRO A 223 12.87 12.55 1.66
CA PRO A 223 11.87 13.59 1.48
C PRO A 223 10.52 13.21 2.13
N LEU A 224 9.96 14.11 2.92
CA LEU A 224 8.64 13.96 3.54
C LEU A 224 7.65 14.97 2.96
N VAL A 225 6.66 14.47 2.21
CA VAL A 225 5.61 15.27 1.57
C VAL A 225 4.28 15.01 2.30
N GLY A 226 3.75 16.03 2.95
CA GLY A 226 2.44 15.99 3.57
C GLY A 226 1.38 16.64 2.68
N VAL A 227 0.28 15.94 2.44
CA VAL A 227 -0.86 16.45 1.68
C VAL A 227 -2.10 16.44 2.56
N ASN A 228 -2.82 17.56 2.64
CA ASN A 228 -4.05 17.63 3.40
C ASN A 228 -5.22 18.20 2.59
N ALA A 229 -6.30 17.44 2.54
CA ALA A 229 -7.49 17.75 1.75
C ALA A 229 -8.76 17.50 2.58
N GLY A 230 -8.94 18.26 3.67
CA GLY A 230 -10.07 18.13 4.58
C GLY A 230 -9.66 18.34 6.02
N TYR A 231 -10.36 17.69 6.96
CA TYR A 231 -10.05 17.79 8.39
C TYR A 231 -8.69 17.17 8.72
N CYS A 232 -7.91 17.81 9.59
CA CYS A 232 -6.63 17.28 10.05
C CYS A 232 -6.36 17.74 11.47
N PHE A 233 -6.50 16.82 12.42
CA PHE A 233 -6.45 17.12 13.85
C PHE A 233 -5.53 16.18 14.62
N ALA A 234 -5.09 16.64 15.80
CA ALA A 234 -4.27 15.89 16.75
C ALA A 234 -3.11 15.13 16.07
N GLY A 235 -3.05 13.80 16.21
CA GLY A 235 -1.97 13.00 15.65
C GLY A 235 -1.85 13.08 14.13
N ASN A 236 -2.94 13.26 13.38
CA ASN A 236 -2.86 13.46 11.93
C ASN A 236 -2.10 14.76 11.60
N ALA A 237 -2.41 15.84 12.32
CA ALA A 237 -1.73 17.13 12.17
C ALA A 237 -0.29 17.10 12.69
N ALA A 238 0.01 16.27 13.70
CA ALA A 238 1.36 16.08 14.20
C ALA A 238 2.27 15.47 13.12
N ILE A 239 1.81 14.43 12.41
CA ILE A 239 2.50 13.88 11.24
C ILE A 239 2.67 14.95 10.16
N LEU A 240 1.59 15.62 9.77
CA LEU A 240 1.64 16.67 8.74
C LEU A 240 2.67 17.75 9.07
N GLY A 241 2.76 18.14 10.35
CA GLY A 241 3.66 19.17 10.81
C GLY A 241 5.16 18.82 10.76
N CYS A 242 5.47 17.53 10.70
CA CYS A 242 6.83 16.99 10.58
C CYS A 242 7.30 16.88 9.12
N CYS A 243 6.44 17.07 8.13
CA CYS A 243 6.83 17.01 6.72
C CYS A 243 7.71 18.20 6.30
N ASP A 244 8.56 17.96 5.31
CA ASP A 244 9.41 18.99 4.70
C ASP A 244 8.56 20.02 3.96
N VAL A 245 7.59 19.52 3.19
CA VAL A 245 6.58 20.34 2.50
C VAL A 245 5.17 19.91 2.91
N VAL A 246 4.29 20.91 3.05
CA VAL A 246 2.87 20.73 3.33
C VAL A 246 2.07 21.35 2.18
N ILE A 247 1.34 20.50 1.47
CA ILE A 247 0.40 20.86 0.42
C ILE A 247 -1.00 20.74 1.01
N ALA A 248 -1.81 21.80 0.92
CA ALA A 248 -3.15 21.75 1.45
C ALA A 248 -4.16 22.45 0.54
N THR A 249 -5.37 21.91 0.46
CA THR A 249 -6.47 22.57 -0.27
C THR A 249 -6.95 23.81 0.49
N ILE A 250 -7.41 24.83 -0.24
CA ILE A 250 -7.75 26.15 0.32
C ILE A 250 -8.82 26.08 1.41
N ASP A 251 -9.79 25.18 1.25
CA ASP A 251 -10.88 24.99 2.19
C ASP A 251 -10.44 24.36 3.53
N TRP A 252 -9.22 23.82 3.61
CA TRP A 252 -8.55 23.55 4.88
C TRP A 252 -7.93 24.81 5.45
N ALA A 253 -7.17 25.56 4.65
CA ALA A 253 -6.45 26.76 5.06
C ALA A 253 -7.38 27.84 5.67
N ASP A 254 -8.64 27.89 5.23
CA ASP A 254 -9.63 28.82 5.76
C ASP A 254 -10.23 28.45 7.12
N ARG A 255 -10.03 27.21 7.60
CA ARG A 255 -10.56 26.77 8.90
C ARG A 255 -9.70 27.31 10.05
N ARG A 256 -10.34 27.72 11.16
CA ARG A 256 -9.66 28.33 12.34
C ARG A 256 -8.43 27.56 12.82
N ALA A 257 -8.48 26.23 12.80
CA ALA A 257 -7.36 25.37 13.21
C ALA A 257 -6.14 25.50 12.28
N ALA A 258 -6.35 25.57 10.96
CA ALA A 258 -5.26 25.79 9.99
C ALA A 258 -4.65 27.19 10.16
N ARG A 259 -5.47 28.22 10.38
CA ARG A 259 -5.00 29.59 10.67
C ARG A 259 -4.13 29.65 11.95
N GLN A 260 -4.50 28.89 12.98
CA GLN A 260 -3.73 28.82 14.23
C GLN A 260 -2.38 28.08 14.05
N TRP A 261 -2.33 27.10 13.15
CA TRP A 261 -1.11 26.36 12.81
C TRP A 261 -0.18 27.17 11.91
N CYS A 262 -0.67 27.71 10.79
CA CYS A 262 0.09 28.59 9.88
C CYS A 262 0.58 29.86 10.60
N GLY A 263 -0.24 30.44 11.48
CA GLY A 263 0.11 31.63 12.27
C GLY A 263 1.26 31.40 13.26
N ARG A 264 1.44 30.17 13.78
CA ARG A 264 2.57 29.80 14.64
C ARG A 264 3.85 29.51 13.85
N ARG A 265 3.79 28.86 12.69
CA ARG A 265 4.98 28.62 11.83
C ARG A 265 5.59 29.91 11.27
N ARG A 266 4.79 30.93 10.94
CA ARG A 266 5.28 32.27 10.57
C ARG A 266 6.10 32.94 11.67
N ARG A 267 5.97 32.50 12.92
CA ARG A 267 6.62 33.10 14.10
C ARG A 267 7.85 32.35 14.62
N GLY A 268 8.33 31.26 14.00
CA GLY A 268 9.66 30.74 14.37
C GLY A 268 10.07 29.37 13.84
N ARG A 269 11.14 29.34 13.03
CA ARG A 269 12.43 28.67 13.32
C ARG A 269 13.44 29.12 12.24
N ARG A 270 14.49 29.85 12.64
CA ARG A 270 15.70 29.96 11.82
C ARG A 270 16.52 28.70 12.08
N ASP A 271 17.08 28.10 11.04
CA ASP A 271 18.06 27.03 11.23
C ASP A 271 19.40 27.60 11.77
N ARG A 272 20.40 26.75 11.99
CA ARG A 272 21.74 27.18 12.42
C ARG A 272 22.47 28.05 11.38
N SER A 273 21.97 28.13 10.14
CA SER A 273 22.51 28.97 9.06
C SER A 273 21.78 30.31 8.91
N GLY A 274 20.71 30.54 9.67
CA GLY A 274 19.88 31.75 9.59
C GLY A 274 18.80 31.72 8.50
N ALA A 275 18.66 30.62 7.75
CA ALA A 275 17.68 30.48 6.70
C ALA A 275 16.26 30.32 7.26
N ARG A 276 15.29 31.06 6.70
CA ARG A 276 13.86 30.92 7.02
C ARG A 276 13.31 29.72 6.25
N ARG A 277 12.76 28.73 6.95
CA ARG A 277 11.91 27.71 6.33
C ARG A 277 10.52 28.31 6.11
N GLU A 278 10.26 28.84 4.92
CA GLU A 278 8.91 29.25 4.52
C GLU A 278 8.11 28.03 4.09
N ALA A 279 7.03 27.72 4.83
CA ALA A 279 5.95 26.92 4.28
C ALA A 279 5.16 27.84 3.36
N VAL A 280 5.47 27.83 2.06
CA VAL A 280 4.61 28.44 1.04
C VAL A 280 3.48 27.44 0.83
N PRO A 281 2.22 27.74 1.22
CA PRO A 281 1.11 26.93 0.79
C PRO A 281 1.06 27.01 -0.73
N VAL A 282 1.41 25.92 -1.42
CA VAL A 282 1.16 25.80 -2.85
C VAL A 282 -0.35 25.62 -2.99
N VAL A 283 -1.04 26.74 -3.20
CA VAL A 283 -2.47 26.75 -3.49
C VAL A 283 -2.61 26.42 -4.97
N LEU A 284 -2.91 25.16 -5.26
CA LEU A 284 -3.32 24.76 -6.61
C LEU A 284 -4.77 25.21 -6.82
N PRO A 285 -5.10 25.93 -7.91
CA PRO A 285 -6.47 26.31 -8.21
C PRO A 285 -7.32 25.05 -8.40
N GLY A 286 -8.43 24.97 -7.68
CA GLY A 286 -9.40 23.88 -7.80
C GLY A 286 -10.08 23.94 -9.16
N GLY A 287 -9.54 23.18 -10.13
CA GLY A 287 -10.10 23.03 -11.46
C GLY A 287 -9.95 21.59 -11.91
N HIS A 288 -10.97 20.77 -11.69
CA HIS A 288 -11.13 19.55 -12.46
C HIS A 288 -11.52 19.95 -13.89
N GLN A 289 -10.57 19.90 -14.84
CA GLN A 289 -10.95 19.55 -16.19
C GLN A 289 -11.13 18.03 -16.23
N PRO A 290 -12.32 17.51 -16.59
CA PRO A 290 -12.45 16.10 -16.89
C PRO A 290 -11.60 15.81 -18.14
N LEU A 291 -10.64 14.88 -18.03
CA LEU A 291 -10.05 14.25 -19.19
C LEU A 291 -11.11 13.30 -19.80
N GLY A 292 -12.03 13.89 -20.56
CA GLY A 292 -12.98 13.20 -21.42
C GLY A 292 -12.50 13.29 -22.86
N GLY A 293 -12.13 12.15 -23.43
CA GLY A 293 -11.75 12.06 -24.84
C GLY A 293 -12.93 12.24 -25.78
N THR A 294 -12.65 12.76 -26.97
CA THR A 294 -13.01 12.14 -28.25
C THR A 294 -12.00 12.66 -29.27
N GLY A 295 -11.20 11.77 -29.85
CA GLY A 295 -10.43 12.08 -31.05
C GLY A 295 -11.43 12.28 -32.19
N SER A 296 -11.64 13.53 -32.60
CA SER A 296 -12.31 13.81 -33.87
C SER A 296 -11.34 13.45 -34.99
N ALA A 297 -11.64 12.38 -35.73
CA ALA A 297 -10.98 12.10 -37.00
C ALA A 297 -11.18 13.29 -37.96
N PRO A 298 -10.17 13.65 -38.79
CA PRO A 298 -10.33 14.72 -39.77
C PRO A 298 -11.32 14.29 -40.86
N PRO A 299 -12.11 15.23 -41.43
CA PRO A 299 -13.08 14.91 -42.47
C PRO A 299 -12.37 14.48 -43.76
N PRO A 300 -12.97 13.58 -44.56
CA PRO A 300 -12.39 13.14 -45.83
C PRO A 300 -12.39 14.29 -46.87
N PRO A 301 -11.46 14.26 -47.84
CA PRO A 301 -11.35 15.29 -48.86
C PRO A 301 -12.59 15.31 -49.76
N ARG A 302 -13.08 16.51 -50.07
CA ARG A 302 -14.21 16.74 -50.98
C ARG A 302 -13.83 16.30 -52.40
N SER A 303 -14.66 15.45 -53.00
CA SER A 303 -14.58 15.10 -54.41
C SER A 303 -14.96 16.31 -55.27
N SER A 304 -14.08 16.67 -56.18
CA SER A 304 -14.38 17.56 -57.31
C SER A 304 -15.23 16.79 -58.33
N GLY A 305 -16.54 17.00 -58.30
CA GLY A 305 -17.44 16.65 -59.40
C GLY A 305 -17.72 17.91 -60.21
N GLY A 306 -17.18 17.97 -61.42
CA GLY A 306 -17.47 19.04 -62.36
C GLY A 306 -18.84 18.89 -63.01
N SER A 307 -19.36 20.04 -63.41
CA SER A 307 -20.19 20.26 -64.60
C SER A 307 -19.89 21.67 -65.09
#